data_AF-W6A751-F1
#
_entry.id   AF-W6A751-F1
#
_cell.length_a   1.000
_cell.length_b   1.000
_cell.length_c   1.000
_cell.angle_alpha   90.00
_cell.angle_beta   90.00
_cell.angle_gamma   90.00
#
_symmetry.space_group_name_H-M   'P 1'
#
loop_
_entity.id
_entity.type
_entity.pdbx_description
1 polymer ?
#
loop_
_entity_poly.entity_id
_entity_poly.type
_entity_poly.pdbx_seq_one_letter_code
_entity_poly.pdbx_strand_id
1 'polypeptide(L)'
;MNRVSKTLSHIGSYFMLASLVPIMIIAVFMMSVHKLAVTGFAALKDVGEWLNSLSGEALMAIASIGVSIFIFTLIIFGVITFFLIFINSRKAYKQRIGYFVGIFFGIILVIATLLPLIIVSSTVNEGVWTLMMGMLFIFAGLSGITIATGSIFGIFAAKTLKEEIEIKTKK
;
A
#
# COMPACT_ATOMS: atom_id res chain seq x y z
N MET A 1 -20.54 -10.66 -15.36
CA MET A 1 -19.91 -9.41 -14.84
C MET A 1 -19.34 -9.55 -13.42
N ASN A 2 -20.03 -10.15 -12.45
CA ASN A 2 -19.51 -10.28 -11.07
C ASN A 2 -18.16 -11.01 -10.97
N ARG A 3 -17.94 -12.06 -11.79
CA ARG A 3 -16.63 -12.75 -11.85
C ARG A 3 -15.50 -11.81 -12.31
N VAL A 4 -15.74 -11.04 -13.38
CA VAL A 4 -14.74 -10.10 -13.95
C VAL A 4 -14.40 -8.99 -12.96
N SER A 5 -15.41 -8.42 -12.30
CA SER A 5 -15.20 -7.43 -11.24
C SER A 5 -14.31 -7.97 -10.12
N LYS A 6 -14.62 -9.15 -9.60
CA LYS A 6 -13.81 -9.78 -8.55
C LYS A 6 -12.39 -10.00 -9.02
N THR A 7 -12.20 -10.55 -10.23
CA THR A 7 -10.87 -10.77 -10.79
C THR A 7 -10.08 -9.47 -10.89
N LEU A 8 -10.69 -8.38 -11.36
CA LEU A 8 -10.01 -7.09 -11.51
C LEU A 8 -9.60 -6.50 -10.15
N SER A 9 -10.49 -6.56 -9.16
CA SER A 9 -10.19 -6.15 -7.78
C SER A 9 -9.11 -7.02 -7.11
N HIS A 10 -9.11 -8.33 -7.39
CA HIS A 10 -8.08 -9.27 -6.91
C HIS A 10 -6.73 -8.97 -7.53
N ILE A 11 -6.66 -8.73 -8.85
CA ILE A 11 -5.42 -8.38 -9.54
C ILE A 11 -4.82 -7.12 -8.92
N GLY A 12 -5.60 -6.05 -8.74
CA GLY A 12 -5.12 -4.82 -8.14
C GLY A 12 -4.66 -5.00 -6.69
N SER A 13 -5.37 -5.81 -5.90
CA SER A 13 -4.99 -6.11 -4.52
C SER A 13 -3.70 -6.92 -4.43
N TYR A 14 -3.54 -7.93 -5.28
CA TYR A 14 -2.32 -8.75 -5.31
C TYR A 14 -1.12 -7.95 -5.80
N PHE A 15 -1.30 -7.06 -6.77
CA PHE A 15 -0.23 -6.18 -7.21
C PHE A 15 0.22 -5.24 -6.08
N MET A 16 -0.73 -4.67 -5.34
CA MET A 16 -0.43 -3.84 -4.17
C MET A 16 0.28 -4.65 -3.07
N LEU A 17 -0.18 -5.86 -2.75
CA LEU A 17 0.47 -6.75 -1.78
C LEU A 17 1.89 -7.13 -2.19
N ALA A 18 2.11 -7.43 -3.47
CA ALA A 18 3.44 -7.76 -4.00
C ALA A 18 4.41 -6.58 -3.87
N SER A 19 3.93 -5.34 -4.02
CA SER A 19 4.74 -4.13 -3.82
C SER A 19 5.01 -3.78 -2.36
N LEU A 20 4.08 -4.11 -1.45
CA LEU A 20 4.21 -3.80 -0.02
C LEU A 20 5.32 -4.62 0.65
N VAL A 21 5.49 -5.89 0.26
CA VAL A 21 6.47 -6.78 0.90
C VAL A 21 7.91 -6.24 0.78
N PRO A 22 8.43 -5.86 -0.41
CA PRO A 22 9.73 -5.21 -0.52
C PRO A 22 9.85 -3.93 0.29
N ILE A 23 8.80 -3.10 0.34
CA ILE A 23 8.81 -1.84 1.12
C ILE A 23 8.92 -2.13 2.61
N MET A 24 8.19 -3.13 3.11
CA MET A 24 8.28 -3.57 4.51
C MET A 24 9.69 -4.09 4.84
N ILE A 25 10.31 -4.84 3.94
CA ILE A 25 11.69 -5.32 4.12
C ILE A 25 12.66 -4.14 4.25
N ILE A 26 12.58 -3.17 3.33
CA ILE A 26 13.42 -1.95 3.38
C ILE A 26 13.18 -1.18 4.68
N ALA A 27 11.93 -1.04 5.13
CA ALA A 27 11.59 -0.36 6.37
C ALA A 27 12.21 -1.04 7.60
N VAL A 28 12.19 -2.37 7.67
CA VAL A 28 12.84 -3.16 8.74
C VAL A 28 14.35 -2.98 8.71
N PHE A 29 14.96 -2.96 7.51
CA PHE A 29 16.39 -2.65 7.38
C PHE A 29 16.70 -1.24 7.92
N MET A 30 15.97 -0.22 7.48
CA MET A 30 16.15 1.16 7.94
C MET A 30 16.01 1.29 9.46
N MET A 31 15.01 0.64 10.05
CA MET A 31 14.81 0.60 11.51
C MET A 31 16.02 -0.01 12.24
N SER A 32 16.67 -0.99 11.63
CA SER A 32 17.81 -1.72 12.22
C SER A 32 19.15 -1.02 12.02
N VAL A 33 19.27 -0.13 11.02
CA VAL A 33 20.53 0.53 10.62
C VAL A 33 21.20 1.26 11.77
N HIS A 34 20.46 2.04 12.56
CA HIS A 34 21.05 2.76 13.69
C HIS A 34 21.69 1.81 14.72
N LYS A 35 20.97 0.77 15.12
CA LYS A 35 21.47 -0.19 16.11
C LYS A 35 22.68 -0.96 15.58
N LEU A 36 22.65 -1.37 14.31
CA LEU A 36 23.77 -2.06 13.66
C LEU A 36 25.01 -1.16 13.58
N ALA A 37 24.83 0.09 13.15
CA ALA A 37 25.91 1.06 13.02
C ALA A 37 26.54 1.40 14.38
N VAL A 38 25.73 1.71 15.40
CA VAL A 38 26.24 2.02 16.75
C VAL A 38 26.98 0.83 17.35
N THR A 39 26.47 -0.39 17.18
CA THR A 39 27.16 -1.61 17.66
C THR A 39 28.47 -1.84 16.91
N GLY A 40 28.50 -1.56 15.59
CA GLY A 40 29.71 -1.63 14.78
C GLY A 40 30.75 -0.56 15.14
N PHE A 41 30.30 0.66 15.42
CA PHE A 41 31.17 1.75 15.86
C PHE A 41 31.78 1.46 17.24
N ALA A 42 31.02 0.90 18.17
CA ALA A 42 31.56 0.53 19.48
C ALA A 42 32.76 -0.43 19.40
N ALA A 43 32.85 -1.27 18.36
CA ALA A 43 33.99 -2.16 18.14
C ALA A 43 35.27 -1.43 17.70
N LEU A 44 35.16 -0.19 17.19
CA LEU A 44 36.25 0.62 16.64
C LEU A 44 36.82 1.64 17.65
N LYS A 45 36.38 1.60 18.93
CA LYS A 45 36.82 2.50 20.01
C LYS A 45 36.76 3.99 19.60
N ASP A 46 37.84 4.75 19.74
CA ASP A 46 37.89 6.21 19.54
C ASP A 46 37.47 6.63 18.11
N VAL A 47 37.81 5.84 17.10
CA VAL A 47 37.36 6.06 15.71
C VAL A 47 35.84 5.85 15.59
N GLY A 48 35.32 4.89 16.35
CA GLY A 48 33.89 4.62 16.45
C GLY A 48 33.11 5.74 17.13
N GLU A 49 33.63 6.31 18.22
CA GLU A 49 33.01 7.46 18.89
C GLU A 49 32.97 8.68 17.97
N TRP A 50 34.05 8.93 17.24
CA TRP A 50 34.10 9.99 16.24
C TRP A 50 33.08 9.77 15.11
N LEU A 51 33.00 8.55 14.54
CA LEU A 51 32.02 8.20 13.51
C LEU A 51 30.57 8.32 14.02
N ASN A 52 30.32 7.92 15.26
CA ASN A 52 29.01 8.03 15.88
C ASN A 52 28.61 9.51 16.10
N SER A 53 29.57 10.37 16.47
CA SER A 53 29.33 11.81 16.63
C SER A 53 28.94 12.50 15.32
N LEU A 54 29.43 12.00 14.18
CA LEU A 54 29.14 12.53 12.85
C LEU A 54 27.84 11.99 12.23
N SER A 55 27.50 10.73 12.50
CA SER A 55 26.44 10.02 11.77
C SER A 55 25.25 9.59 12.63
N GLY A 56 25.35 9.65 13.96
CA GLY A 56 24.34 9.12 14.88
C GLY A 56 22.95 9.73 14.70
N GLU A 57 22.87 11.07 14.56
CA GLU A 57 21.60 11.76 14.36
C GLU A 57 20.95 11.40 13.01
N ALA A 58 21.74 11.34 11.94
CA ALA A 58 21.27 10.94 10.62
C ALA A 58 20.77 9.48 10.61
N LEU A 59 21.50 8.57 11.27
CA LEU A 59 21.11 7.17 11.41
C LEU A 59 19.82 7.02 12.24
N MET A 60 19.66 7.83 13.29
CA MET A 60 18.43 7.85 14.09
C MET A 60 17.23 8.38 13.29
N ALA A 61 17.44 9.42 12.47
CA ALA A 61 16.42 9.94 11.56
C ALA A 61 16.00 8.88 10.52
N ILE A 62 16.97 8.18 9.91
CA ILE A 62 16.71 7.06 8.99
C ILE A 62 15.89 5.96 9.69
N ALA A 63 16.26 5.59 10.92
CA ALA A 63 15.53 4.58 11.68
C ALA A 63 14.09 5.01 11.97
N SER A 64 13.87 6.28 12.36
CA SER A 64 12.53 6.84 12.60
C SER A 64 11.66 6.87 11.33
N ILE A 65 12.25 7.22 10.18
CA ILE A 65 11.58 7.12 8.87
C ILE A 65 11.21 5.66 8.59
N GLY A 66 12.12 4.72 8.85
CA GLY A 66 11.87 3.28 8.72
C GLY A 66 10.68 2.81 9.57
N VAL A 67 10.60 3.23 10.83
CA VAL A 67 9.46 2.94 11.73
C VAL A 67 8.15 3.48 11.13
N SER A 68 8.17 4.73 10.65
CA SER A 68 6.99 5.38 10.08
C SER A 68 6.48 4.65 8.83
N ILE A 69 7.39 4.27 7.92
CA ILE A 69 7.08 3.49 6.72
C ILE A 69 6.52 2.11 7.10
N PHE A 70 7.11 1.45 8.10
CA PHE A 70 6.67 0.14 8.56
C PHE A 70 5.23 0.17 9.13
N ILE A 71 4.93 1.16 9.99
CA ILE A 71 3.58 1.32 10.54
C ILE A 71 2.58 1.61 9.41
N PHE A 72 2.92 2.50 8.48
CA PHE A 72 2.05 2.86 7.37
C PHE A 72 1.76 1.66 6.45
N THR A 73 2.78 0.86 6.14
CA THR A 73 2.62 -0.35 5.32
C THR A 73 1.77 -1.42 6.01
N LEU A 74 1.88 -1.58 7.34
CA LEU A 74 0.99 -2.45 8.12
C LEU A 74 -0.48 -2.00 8.06
N ILE A 75 -0.73 -0.70 8.14
CA ILE A 75 -2.10 -0.15 8.02
C ILE A 75 -2.67 -0.50 6.64
N ILE A 76 -1.90 -0.25 5.57
CA ILE A 76 -2.32 -0.59 4.19
C ILE A 76 -2.60 -2.09 4.07
N PHE A 77 -1.71 -2.93 4.59
CA PHE A 77 -1.89 -4.38 4.57
C PHE A 77 -3.19 -4.82 5.25
N GLY A 78 -3.50 -4.23 6.41
CA GLY A 78 -4.75 -4.46 7.12
C GLY A 78 -5.98 -4.06 6.29
N VAL A 79 -5.94 -2.89 5.65
CA VAL A 79 -7.02 -2.40 4.78
C VAL A 79 -7.25 -3.33 3.59
N ILE A 80 -6.19 -3.77 2.89
CA ILE A 80 -6.30 -4.68 1.75
C ILE A 80 -6.86 -6.04 2.20
N THR A 81 -6.39 -6.56 3.34
CA THR A 81 -6.87 -7.82 3.90
C THR A 81 -8.36 -7.74 4.23
N PHE A 82 -8.78 -6.67 4.90
CA PHE A 82 -10.18 -6.40 5.18
C PHE A 82 -10.99 -6.35 3.88
N PHE A 83 -10.56 -5.54 2.91
CA PHE A 83 -11.19 -5.43 1.59
C PHE A 83 -11.41 -6.80 0.91
N LEU A 84 -10.36 -7.64 0.85
CA LEU A 84 -10.43 -8.96 0.24
C LEU A 84 -11.43 -9.89 0.95
N ILE A 85 -11.49 -9.85 2.29
CA ILE A 85 -12.46 -10.63 3.08
C ILE A 85 -13.90 -10.25 2.69
N PHE A 86 -14.20 -8.96 2.55
CA PHE A 86 -15.55 -8.51 2.23
C PHE A 86 -15.97 -8.87 0.79
N ILE A 87 -15.07 -8.72 -0.20
CA ILE A 87 -15.35 -9.11 -1.59
C ILE A 87 -15.58 -10.62 -1.73
N ASN A 88 -14.86 -11.43 -0.96
CA ASN A 88 -14.97 -12.89 -1.02
C ASN A 88 -16.10 -13.46 -0.15
N SER A 89 -16.78 -12.66 0.66
CA SER A 89 -17.93 -13.11 1.45
C SER A 89 -19.06 -13.65 0.57
N ARG A 90 -19.80 -14.66 1.05
CA ARG A 90 -20.96 -15.22 0.33
C ARG A 90 -22.20 -14.31 0.36
N LYS A 91 -22.36 -13.52 1.42
CA LYS A 91 -23.54 -12.64 1.61
C LYS A 91 -23.45 -11.41 0.70
N ALA A 92 -24.49 -11.12 -0.07
CA ALA A 92 -24.53 -9.99 -1.01
C ALA A 92 -24.30 -8.63 -0.34
N TYR A 93 -24.84 -8.40 0.87
CA TYR A 93 -24.66 -7.13 1.59
C TYR A 93 -23.18 -6.87 1.94
N LYS A 94 -22.44 -7.90 2.40
CA LYS A 94 -21.02 -7.78 2.74
C LYS A 94 -20.16 -7.51 1.51
N GLN A 95 -20.50 -8.13 0.38
CA GLN A 95 -19.81 -7.88 -0.89
C GLN A 95 -19.94 -6.43 -1.33
N ARG A 96 -21.14 -5.83 -1.20
CA ARG A 96 -21.36 -4.42 -1.54
C ARG A 96 -20.52 -3.48 -0.67
N ILE A 97 -20.45 -3.73 0.64
CA ILE A 97 -19.57 -2.98 1.55
C ILE A 97 -18.11 -3.11 1.10
N GLY A 98 -17.67 -4.31 0.76
CA GLY A 98 -16.32 -4.54 0.22
C GLY A 98 -16.03 -3.70 -1.02
N TYR A 99 -16.95 -3.70 -2.00
CA TYR A 99 -16.79 -2.88 -3.19
C TYR A 99 -16.80 -1.37 -2.88
N PHE A 100 -17.63 -0.88 -1.95
CA PHE A 100 -17.60 0.53 -1.53
C PHE A 100 -16.25 0.92 -0.90
N VAL A 101 -15.73 0.08 -0.01
CA VAL A 101 -14.39 0.27 0.59
C VAL A 101 -13.32 0.27 -0.50
N GLY A 102 -13.43 -0.63 -1.48
CA GLY A 102 -12.51 -0.69 -2.61
C GLY A 102 -12.50 0.56 -3.48
N ILE A 103 -13.67 1.15 -3.75
CA ILE A 103 -13.75 2.42 -4.48
C ILE A 103 -13.05 3.53 -3.69
N PHE A 104 -13.39 3.68 -2.40
CA PHE A 104 -12.82 4.72 -1.55
C PHE A 104 -11.30 4.59 -1.46
N PHE A 105 -10.82 3.38 -1.18
CA PHE A 105 -9.39 3.09 -1.09
C PHE A 105 -8.67 3.26 -2.44
N GLY A 106 -9.27 2.78 -3.53
CA GLY A 106 -8.71 2.93 -4.86
C GLY A 106 -8.59 4.38 -5.30
N ILE A 107 -9.59 5.22 -5.02
CA ILE A 107 -9.54 6.66 -5.28
C ILE A 107 -8.47 7.34 -4.44
N ILE A 108 -8.37 7.02 -3.14
CA ILE A 108 -7.32 7.56 -2.27
C ILE A 108 -5.94 7.23 -2.81
N LEU A 109 -5.70 5.98 -3.25
CA LEU A 109 -4.42 5.60 -3.84
C LEU A 109 -4.10 6.43 -5.09
N VAL A 110 -5.08 6.62 -5.98
CA VAL A 110 -4.89 7.46 -7.18
C VAL A 110 -4.58 8.91 -6.79
N ILE A 111 -5.31 9.50 -5.85
CA ILE A 111 -5.04 10.86 -5.38
C ILE A 111 -3.65 10.96 -4.74
N ALA A 112 -3.26 9.98 -3.92
CA ALA A 112 -1.93 9.92 -3.32
C ALA A 112 -0.83 9.87 -4.39
N THR A 113 -1.09 9.26 -5.56
CA THR A 113 -0.12 9.26 -6.66
C THR A 113 0.00 10.59 -7.40
N LEU A 114 -1.05 11.39 -7.37
CA LEU A 114 -1.09 12.71 -8.02
C LEU A 114 -0.60 13.84 -7.10
N LEU A 115 -0.68 13.64 -5.78
CA LEU A 115 -0.28 14.60 -4.75
C LEU A 115 1.13 15.20 -4.97
N PRO A 116 2.17 14.41 -5.23
CA PRO A 116 3.50 14.98 -5.43
C PRO A 116 3.59 15.79 -6.74
N LEU A 117 2.74 15.51 -7.74
CA LEU A 117 2.65 16.27 -8.98
C LEU A 117 2.10 17.69 -8.77
N ILE A 118 1.32 17.89 -7.70
CA ILE A 118 0.70 19.17 -7.33
C ILE A 118 1.59 19.96 -6.37
N ILE A 119 2.28 19.29 -5.45
CA ILE A 119 3.02 19.93 -4.35
C ILE A 119 4.42 20.41 -4.77
N VAL A 120 5.05 19.76 -5.75
CA VAL A 120 6.44 20.11 -6.11
C VAL A 120 6.49 21.22 -7.15
N SER A 121 6.51 22.46 -6.65
CA SER A 121 7.11 23.59 -7.34
C SER A 121 8.60 23.65 -7.01
N SER A 122 9.44 23.37 -8.00
CA SER A 122 10.85 23.78 -8.13
C SER A 122 11.84 23.33 -7.03
N THR A 123 12.83 22.48 -7.39
CA THR A 123 14.24 22.42 -6.87
C THR A 123 14.88 21.01 -6.77
N VAL A 124 14.22 19.93 -7.19
CA VAL A 124 14.82 18.57 -7.17
C VAL A 124 15.28 18.15 -8.58
N ASN A 125 16.41 17.43 -8.67
CA ASN A 125 16.94 16.84 -9.90
C ASN A 125 15.82 16.10 -10.69
N GLU A 126 15.49 16.62 -11.87
CA GLU A 126 14.31 16.22 -12.66
C GLU A 126 14.28 14.72 -12.95
N GLY A 127 15.43 14.08 -13.13
CA GLY A 127 15.53 12.65 -13.43
C GLY A 127 15.10 11.75 -12.26
N VAL A 128 15.56 12.05 -11.04
CA VAL A 128 15.22 11.26 -9.83
C VAL A 128 13.74 11.46 -9.49
N TRP A 129 13.25 12.69 -9.63
CA TRP A 129 11.84 13.01 -9.40
C TRP A 129 10.92 12.27 -10.38
N THR A 130 11.26 12.30 -11.68
CA THR A 130 10.50 11.59 -12.71
C THR A 130 10.47 10.09 -12.47
N LEU A 131 11.60 9.50 -12.06
CA LEU A 131 11.67 8.08 -11.70
C LEU A 131 10.79 7.75 -10.49
N MET A 132 10.88 8.54 -9.41
CA MET A 132 10.06 8.35 -8.22
C MET A 132 8.57 8.46 -8.53
N MET A 133 8.17 9.47 -9.31
CA MET A 133 6.77 9.64 -9.74
C MET A 133 6.29 8.49 -10.62
N GLY A 134 7.12 8.06 -11.58
CA GLY A 134 6.83 6.91 -12.43
C GLY A 134 6.61 5.63 -11.61
N MET A 135 7.48 5.35 -10.65
CA MET A 135 7.34 4.20 -9.77
C MET A 135 6.08 4.30 -8.90
N LEU A 136 5.82 5.47 -8.32
CA LEU A 136 4.67 5.69 -7.43
C LEU A 136 3.35 5.55 -8.21
N PHE A 137 3.29 6.06 -9.44
CA PHE A 137 2.16 5.87 -10.34
C PHE A 137 1.98 4.39 -10.75
N ILE A 138 3.07 3.70 -11.09
CA ILE A 138 2.99 2.27 -11.45
C ILE A 138 2.47 1.46 -10.27
N PHE A 139 3.05 1.58 -9.08
CA PHE A 139 2.71 0.70 -7.97
C PHE A 139 1.42 1.09 -7.26
N ALA A 140 1.23 2.35 -6.90
CA ALA A 140 0.03 2.79 -6.18
C ALA A 140 -1.10 3.21 -7.13
N GLY A 141 -0.76 3.86 -8.25
CA GLY A 141 -1.74 4.40 -9.20
C GLY A 141 -2.44 3.30 -9.99
N LEU A 142 -1.70 2.40 -10.64
CA LEU A 142 -2.31 1.28 -11.38
C LEU A 142 -3.06 0.31 -10.45
N SER A 143 -2.53 0.05 -9.25
CA SER A 143 -3.26 -0.71 -8.21
C SER A 143 -4.57 0.00 -7.85
N GLY A 144 -4.53 1.30 -7.60
CA GLY A 144 -5.70 2.10 -7.25
C GLY A 144 -6.76 2.08 -8.35
N ILE A 145 -6.34 2.27 -9.62
CA ILE A 145 -7.23 2.25 -10.79
C ILE A 145 -7.88 0.87 -10.96
N THR A 146 -7.10 -0.21 -10.88
CA THR A 146 -7.62 -1.58 -11.04
C THR A 146 -8.57 -1.97 -9.91
N ILE A 147 -8.26 -1.60 -8.67
CA ILE A 147 -9.16 -1.81 -7.52
C ILE A 147 -10.45 -0.99 -7.69
N ALA A 148 -10.34 0.29 -8.04
CA ALA A 148 -11.49 1.18 -8.18
C ALA A 148 -12.41 0.74 -9.31
N THR A 149 -11.87 0.48 -10.50
CA THR A 149 -12.64 -0.02 -11.66
C THR A 149 -13.28 -1.38 -11.36
N GLY A 150 -12.54 -2.31 -10.77
CA GLY A 150 -13.07 -3.62 -10.37
C GLY A 150 -14.21 -3.49 -9.37
N SER A 151 -14.10 -2.56 -8.44
CA SER A 151 -15.10 -2.29 -7.42
C SER A 151 -16.33 -1.59 -7.98
N ILE A 152 -16.18 -0.64 -8.91
CA ILE A 152 -17.29 0.03 -9.61
C ILE A 152 -18.12 -1.02 -10.36
N PHE A 153 -17.47 -1.86 -11.19
CA PHE A 153 -18.17 -2.96 -11.85
C PHE A 153 -18.81 -3.94 -10.87
N GLY A 154 -18.20 -4.10 -9.69
CA GLY A 154 -18.68 -4.97 -8.62
C GLY A 154 -19.97 -4.49 -7.98
N ILE A 155 -20.11 -3.18 -7.77
CA ILE A 155 -21.35 -2.58 -7.26
C ILE A 155 -22.50 -2.83 -8.24
N PHE A 156 -22.29 -2.59 -9.53
CA PHE A 156 -23.32 -2.81 -10.55
C PHE A 156 -23.65 -4.29 -10.77
N ALA A 157 -22.68 -5.18 -10.57
CA ALA A 157 -22.86 -6.63 -10.76
C ALA A 157 -23.15 -7.41 -9.46
N ALA A 158 -23.21 -6.75 -8.30
CA ALA A 158 -23.48 -7.39 -7.02
C ALA A 158 -24.93 -7.87 -6.98
N LYS A 159 -25.10 -9.20 -6.93
CA LYS A 159 -26.38 -9.91 -6.88
C LYS A 159 -27.43 -9.12 -6.10
N THR A 160 -28.55 -8.83 -6.75
CA THR A 160 -29.73 -8.28 -6.09
C THR A 160 -30.31 -9.34 -5.16
N LEU A 161 -30.85 -8.91 -4.02
CA LEU A 161 -31.44 -9.78 -2.98
C LEU A 161 -32.46 -10.80 -3.55
N LYS A 162 -33.10 -10.47 -4.68
CA LYS A 162 -34.02 -11.36 -5.42
C LYS A 162 -33.36 -12.65 -5.94
N GLU A 163 -32.13 -12.60 -6.46
CA GLU A 163 -31.44 -13.80 -6.99
C GLU A 163 -31.01 -14.77 -5.88
N GLU A 164 -30.70 -14.26 -4.68
CA GLU A 164 -30.26 -15.10 -3.55
C GLU A 164 -31.44 -15.89 -2.95
N ILE A 165 -32.66 -15.34 -3.05
CA ILE A 165 -33.90 -16.01 -2.66
C ILE A 165 -34.24 -17.10 -3.70
N GLU A 166 -34.23 -16.81 -5.00
CA GLU A 166 -34.53 -17.82 -6.04
C GLU A 166 -33.60 -19.05 -6.02
N ILE A 167 -32.31 -18.86 -5.71
CA ILE A 167 -31.36 -19.98 -5.61
C ILE A 167 -31.66 -20.86 -4.39
N LYS A 168 -32.16 -20.29 -3.28
CA LYS A 168 -32.58 -21.07 -2.11
C LYS A 168 -33.89 -21.79 -2.34
N THR A 169 -34.81 -21.24 -3.15
CA THR A 169 -36.09 -21.89 -3.45
C THR A 169 -35.95 -23.03 -4.47
N LYS A 170 -34.88 -23.06 -5.27
CA LYS A 170 -34.59 -24.11 -6.27
C LYS A 170 -33.66 -25.23 -5.77
N LYS A 171 -33.21 -25.17 -4.51
CA LYS A 171 -32.44 -26.24 -3.86
C LYS A 171 -33.29 -26.94 -2.82
#